data_AF-A0A847E0L5-F1
#
_entry.id   AF-A0A847E0L5-F1
#
_cell.length_a   1.000
_cell.length_b   1.000
_cell.length_c   1.000
_cell.angle_alpha   90.00
_cell.angle_beta   90.00
_cell.angle_gamma   90.00
#
_symmetry.space_group_name_H-M   'P 1'
#
loop_
_entity.id
_entity.type
_entity.pdbx_description
1 polymer ?
#
loop_
_entity_poly.entity_id
_entity_poly.type
_entity_poly.pdbx_seq_one_letter_code
_entity_poly.pdbx_strand_id
1 'polypeptide(L)'
;LGHFQIDPLFFGLLVALNLQTAFLSPPVAMSAFYLKGVSPPHVTLNQIFLGMLPFMGIQVLAIVILYLFPGIGLWLPNVLY
;
A
#
# COMPACT_ATOMS: atom_id res chain seq x y z
N LEU A 1 15.26 -16.92 2.25
CA LEU A 1 13.91 -17.16 1.69
C LEU A 1 13.75 -18.56 1.12
N GLY A 2 14.71 -19.12 0.35
CA GLY A 2 14.63 -20.52 -0.11
C GLY A 2 14.54 -21.57 1.02
N HIS A 3 15.12 -21.30 2.18
CA HIS A 3 14.97 -22.12 3.39
C HIS A 3 13.56 -22.03 4.03
N PHE A 4 12.78 -20.98 3.72
CA PHE A 4 11.39 -20.82 4.14
C PHE A 4 10.39 -21.24 3.05
N GLN A 5 10.87 -21.70 1.89
CA GLN A 5 10.07 -21.98 0.68
C GLN A 5 9.14 -20.82 0.27
N ILE A 6 9.60 -19.58 0.50
CA ILE A 6 8.88 -18.37 0.08
C ILE A 6 9.50 -17.86 -1.23
N ASP A 7 8.65 -17.63 -2.23
CA ASP A 7 9.04 -16.96 -3.46
C ASP A 7 9.47 -15.51 -3.16
N PRO A 8 10.74 -15.14 -3.42
CA PRO A 8 11.25 -13.80 -3.15
C PRO A 8 10.54 -12.71 -3.97
N LEU A 9 10.04 -13.01 -5.17
CA LEU A 9 9.27 -12.05 -5.97
C LEU A 9 7.94 -11.75 -5.30
N PHE A 10 7.23 -12.80 -4.88
CA PHE A 10 5.96 -12.66 -4.18
C PHE A 10 6.12 -11.91 -2.85
N PHE A 11 7.15 -12.25 -2.08
CA PHE A 11 7.48 -11.54 -0.84
C PHE A 11 7.79 -10.05 -1.11
N GLY A 12 8.63 -9.76 -2.11
CA GLY A 12 8.93 -8.39 -2.50
C GLY A 12 7.70 -7.59 -2.90
N LEU A 13 6.77 -8.23 -3.61
CA LEU A 13 5.50 -7.62 -4.03
C LEU A 13 4.61 -7.26 -2.83
N LEU A 14 4.47 -8.18 -1.87
CA LEU A 14 3.72 -7.95 -0.64
C LEU A 14 4.35 -6.83 0.20
N VAL A 15 5.69 -6.81 0.32
CA VAL A 15 6.42 -5.75 1.03
C VAL A 15 6.21 -4.40 0.36
N ALA A 16 6.30 -4.32 -0.96
CA ALA A 16 6.11 -3.07 -1.71
C ALA A 16 4.71 -2.48 -1.50
N LEU A 17 3.65 -3.31 -1.61
CA LEU A 17 2.28 -2.87 -1.36
C LEU A 17 2.03 -2.47 0.09
N ASN A 18 2.58 -3.22 1.04
CA ASN A 18 2.46 -2.89 2.46
C ASN A 18 3.15 -1.56 2.78
N LEU A 19 4.35 -1.32 2.25
CA LEU A 19 5.09 -0.08 2.46
C LEU A 19 4.37 1.13 1.83
N GLN A 20 3.79 0.97 0.64
CA GLN A 20 2.94 1.99 0.03
C GLN A 20 1.74 2.34 0.92
N THR A 21 1.10 1.33 1.52
CA THR A 21 -0.04 1.52 2.43
C THR A 21 0.38 2.20 3.74
N ALA A 22 1.59 1.92 4.24
CA ALA A 22 2.14 2.55 5.43
C ALA A 22 2.33 4.07 5.24
N PHE A 23 2.68 4.54 4.03
CA PHE A 23 2.78 5.97 3.72
C PHE A 23 1.45 6.74 3.72
N LEU A 24 0.31 6.04 3.81
CA LEU A 24 -1.04 6.61 3.87
C LEU A 24 -1.63 6.51 5.28
N SER A 25 -1.10 5.60 6.12
CA SER A 25 -1.63 5.30 7.45
C SER A 25 -1.09 6.28 8.50
N PRO A 26 -1.95 6.93 9.32
CA PRO A 26 -1.46 7.65 10.49
C PRO A 26 -0.73 6.67 11.44
N PRO A 27 0.45 6.97 12.01
CA PRO A 27 1.10 8.27 12.24
C PRO A 27 2.21 8.66 11.24
N VAL A 28 2.55 7.79 10.28
CA VAL A 28 3.70 7.96 9.34
C VAL A 28 3.23 8.42 7.96
N ALA A 29 2.00 8.93 7.86
CA ALA A 29 1.39 9.39 6.60
C ALA A 29 2.03 10.68 6.08
N MET A 30 3.29 10.58 5.63
CA MET A 30 4.08 11.67 5.07
C MET A 30 3.28 12.42 3.99
N SER A 31 2.55 11.69 3.16
CA SER A 31 1.67 12.23 2.11
C SER A 31 0.61 13.21 2.66
N ALA A 32 0.00 12.90 3.79
CA ALA A 32 -1.00 13.76 4.45
C ALA A 32 -0.38 15.02 5.05
N PHE A 33 0.82 14.91 5.62
CA PHE A 33 1.57 16.06 6.14
C PHE A 33 2.03 17.00 5.03
N TYR A 34 2.51 16.46 3.89
CA TYR A 34 2.82 17.26 2.71
C TYR A 34 1.59 17.98 2.16
N LEU A 35 0.45 17.27 2.05
CA LEU A 35 -0.82 17.88 1.64
C LEU A 35 -1.23 18.99 2.59
N LYS A 36 -1.09 18.81 3.92
CA LYS A 36 -1.43 19.85 4.89
C LYS A 36 -0.55 21.10 4.73
N GLY A 37 0.71 20.95 4.32
CA GLY A 37 1.63 22.06 4.06
C GLY A 37 1.22 22.97 2.90
N VAL A 38 0.53 22.43 1.89
CA VAL A 38 0.02 23.19 0.73
C VAL A 38 -1.48 23.49 0.79
N SER A 39 -2.21 22.85 1.71
CA SER A 39 -3.66 22.98 1.83
C SER A 39 -4.07 24.27 2.54
N PRO A 40 -5.24 24.83 2.18
CA PRO A 40 -5.79 25.99 2.87
C PRO A 40 -5.89 25.83 4.40
N PRO A 41 -5.83 26.92 5.18
CA PRO A 41 -5.81 26.86 6.64
C PRO A 41 -7.05 26.20 7.26
N HIS A 42 -8.20 26.24 6.58
CA HIS A 42 -9.44 25.62 7.03
C HIS A 42 -9.46 24.08 6.89
N VAL A 43 -8.56 23.49 6.08
CA VAL A 43 -8.50 22.03 5.89
C VAL A 43 -7.73 21.42 7.05
N THR A 44 -8.36 20.55 7.84
CA THR A 44 -7.70 19.91 8.99
C THR A 44 -7.02 18.61 8.58
N LEU A 45 -5.98 18.20 9.31
CA LEU A 45 -5.34 16.89 9.13
C LEU A 45 -6.37 15.74 9.23
N ASN A 46 -7.33 15.85 10.15
CA ASN A 46 -8.41 14.86 10.28
C ASN A 46 -9.27 14.73 9.01
N GLN A 47 -9.57 15.83 8.32
CA GLN A 47 -10.31 15.79 7.05
C GLN A 47 -9.51 15.08 5.96
N ILE A 48 -8.20 15.33 5.90
CA ILE A 48 -7.29 14.63 4.96
C ILE A 48 -7.28 13.13 5.29
N PHE A 49 -7.10 12.75 6.56
CA PHE A 49 -7.14 11.35 6.99
C PHE A 49 -8.47 10.65 6.70
N LEU A 50 -9.59 11.31 6.96
CA LEU A 50 -10.93 10.80 6.64
C LEU A 50 -11.11 10.57 5.13
N GLY A 51 -10.55 11.46 4.28
CA GLY A 51 -10.56 11.28 2.83
C GLY A 51 -9.69 10.12 2.34
N MET A 52 -8.59 9.83 3.03
CA MET A 52 -7.67 8.74 2.68
C MET A 52 -8.12 7.37 3.18
N LEU A 53 -8.88 7.32 4.28
CA LEU A 53 -9.42 6.09 4.88
C LEU A 53 -10.09 5.12 3.90
N PRO A 54 -11.02 5.56 3.00
CA PRO A 54 -11.62 4.65 2.02
C PRO A 54 -10.58 4.07 1.05
N PHE A 55 -9.58 4.85 0.65
CA PHE A 55 -8.50 4.39 -0.22
C PHE A 55 -7.60 3.38 0.49
N MET A 56 -7.30 3.59 1.78
CA MET A 56 -6.59 2.59 2.59
C MET A 56 -7.36 1.28 2.67
N GLY A 57 -8.70 1.34 2.80
CA GLY A 57 -9.55 0.15 2.78
C GLY A 57 -9.41 -0.66 1.48
N ILE A 58 -9.40 0.03 0.33
CA ILE A 58 -9.16 -0.60 -0.98
C ILE A 58 -7.76 -1.22 -1.03
N GLN A 59 -6.74 -0.57 -0.47
CA GLN A 59 -5.39 -1.12 -0.48
C GLN A 59 -5.23 -2.37 0.39
N VAL A 60 -5.82 -2.39 1.58
CA VAL A 60 -5.85 -3.59 2.41
C VAL A 60 -6.57 -4.72 1.69
N LEU A 61 -7.69 -4.43 1.03
CA LEU A 61 -8.40 -5.41 0.22
C LEU A 61 -7.53 -5.94 -0.93
N ALA A 62 -6.79 -5.06 -1.63
CA ALA A 62 -5.88 -5.45 -2.70
C ALA A 62 -4.75 -6.37 -2.19
N ILE A 63 -4.18 -6.08 -1.02
CA ILE A 63 -3.19 -6.94 -0.37
C ILE A 63 -3.77 -8.32 -0.05
N VAL A 64 -4.99 -8.38 0.49
CA VAL A 64 -5.69 -9.64 0.79
C VAL A 64 -5.93 -10.44 -0.49
N ILE A 65 -6.40 -9.78 -1.55
CA ILE A 65 -6.65 -10.43 -2.85
C ILE A 65 -5.35 -10.96 -3.43
N LEU A 66 -4.27 -10.17 -3.43
CA LEU A 66 -2.97 -10.62 -3.93
C LEU A 66 -2.43 -11.80 -3.12
N TYR A 67 -2.62 -11.78 -1.79
CA TYR A 67 -2.19 -12.86 -0.92
C TYR A 67 -2.92 -14.17 -1.24
N LEU A 68 -4.23 -14.12 -1.49
CA LEU A 68 -5.04 -15.29 -1.85
C LEU A 68 -4.82 -15.74 -3.30
N PHE A 69 -4.54 -14.79 -4.20
CA PHE A 69 -4.40 -15.00 -5.64
C PHE A 69 -3.06 -14.44 -6.14
N PRO A 70 -1.93 -15.10 -5.82
CA PRO A 70 -0.58 -14.61 -6.16
C PRO A 70 -0.36 -14.46 -7.67
N GLY A 71 -1.10 -15.23 -8.47
CA GLY A 71 -1.07 -15.16 -9.94
C GLY A 71 -1.36 -13.76 -10.49
N ILE A 72 -2.14 -12.92 -9.80
CA ILE A 72 -2.42 -11.55 -10.26
C ILE A 72 -1.12 -10.71 -10.29
N GLY A 73 -0.27 -10.86 -9.28
CA GLY A 73 0.99 -10.13 -9.19
C GLY A 73 2.14 -10.78 -9.94
N LEU A 74 2.16 -12.11 -10.00
CA LEU A 74 3.21 -12.88 -10.64
C LEU A 74 2.98 -13.11 -12.14
N TRP A 75 1.78 -12.85 -12.66
CA TRP A 75 1.46 -13.04 -14.08
C TRP A 75 2.43 -12.28 -14.99
N LEU A 76 2.69 -11.00 -14.70
CA LEU A 76 3.58 -10.19 -15.53
C LEU A 76 5.04 -10.68 -15.45
N PRO A 77 5.63 -10.90 -14.25
CA PRO A 77 6.94 -11.55 -14.13
C PRO A 77 7.05 -12.88 -14.90
N ASN A 78 6.05 -13.76 -14.80
CA ASN A 78 6.04 -15.06 -15.47
C ASN A 78 5.94 -14.97 -17.01
N VAL A 79 5.47 -13.85 -17.55
CA VAL A 79 5.40 -13.62 -19.01
C VAL A 79 6.70 -13.02 -19.53
N LEU A 80 7.40 -12.22 -18.72
CA LEU A 80 8.61 -11.50 -19.12
C LEU A 80 9.92 -12.26 -18.85
N TYR A 81 9.93 -13.18 -17.88
CA TYR A 81 11.09 -13.95 -17.42
C TYR A 81 10.78 -15.44 -17.40
#